data_AF-A0A3A5W1L4-F1
#
_entry.id   AF-A0A3A5W1L4-F1
#
_cell.length_a   1.000
_cell.length_b   1.000
_cell.length_c   1.000
_cell.angle_alpha   90.00
_cell.angle_beta   90.00
_cell.angle_gamma   90.00
#
_symmetry.space_group_name_H-M   'P 1'
#
loop_
_entity.id
_entity.type
_entity.pdbx_description
1 polymer ?
#
loop_
_entity_poly.entity_id
_entity_poly.type
_entity_poly.pdbx_seq_one_letter_code
_entity_poly.pdbx_strand_id
1 'polypeptide(L)'
;EISITEVMTPRVVVTALNQDMTIKEVLDEYPVLRFSRMPVFDESVDDIQGVVIRSELLVAASRDEWDRRIMEFMKPVEFISTTQSVDTALDLFLERRQQFAVVQDEFGGTSGILTMEDVLETLLGEEIVDELDEVDDMRELAREQASSGEEE
;
A
#
# COMPACT_ATOMS: atom_id res chain seq x y z
N GLU A 1 -11.27 -10.24 -18.82
CA GLU A 1 -11.39 -9.73 -17.46
C GLU A 1 -10.12 -10.16 -16.74
N ILE A 2 -9.36 -9.19 -16.23
CA ILE A 2 -8.05 -9.42 -15.58
C ILE A 2 -8.29 -9.50 -14.08
N SER A 3 -7.71 -10.50 -13.42
CA SER A 3 -7.89 -10.70 -11.98
C SER A 3 -7.06 -9.69 -11.18
N ILE A 4 -7.57 -9.23 -10.04
CA ILE A 4 -6.80 -8.39 -9.11
C ILE A 4 -5.53 -9.10 -8.64
N THR A 5 -5.55 -10.43 -8.47
CA THR A 5 -4.37 -11.19 -8.05
C THR A 5 -3.19 -11.10 -9.01
N GLU A 6 -3.46 -10.79 -10.29
CA GLU A 6 -2.41 -10.59 -11.31
C GLU A 6 -1.80 -9.17 -11.25
N VAL A 7 -2.50 -8.25 -10.57
CA VAL A 7 -2.29 -6.81 -10.64
C VAL A 7 -2.00 -6.15 -9.28
N MET A 8 -2.33 -6.79 -8.18
CA MET A 8 -2.04 -6.23 -6.86
C MET A 8 -0.54 -6.21 -6.58
N THR A 9 -0.10 -5.26 -5.76
CA THR A 9 1.21 -5.32 -5.10
C THR A 9 1.12 -6.32 -3.94
N PRO A 10 1.89 -7.43 -3.96
CA PRO A 10 1.81 -8.46 -2.93
C PRO A 10 2.21 -7.94 -1.55
N ARG A 11 1.54 -8.37 -0.49
CA ARG A 11 1.78 -7.91 0.89
C ARG A 11 3.24 -7.97 1.35
N VAL A 12 4.01 -8.92 0.83
CA VAL A 12 5.40 -9.17 1.24
C VAL A 12 6.34 -8.01 0.91
N VAL A 13 6.00 -7.18 -0.09
CA VAL A 13 6.74 -5.98 -0.47
C VAL A 13 6.03 -4.69 -0.09
N VAL A 14 4.90 -4.77 0.63
CA VAL A 14 4.15 -3.60 1.07
C VAL A 14 4.79 -3.03 2.33
N THR A 15 5.13 -1.74 2.29
CA THR A 15 5.51 -1.00 3.50
C THR A 15 4.24 -0.58 4.25
N ALA A 16 4.02 -1.17 5.42
CA ALA A 16 2.92 -0.85 6.33
C ALA A 16 3.45 -0.35 7.67
N LEU A 17 2.72 0.53 8.33
CA LEU A 17 3.12 1.15 9.60
C LEU A 17 2.28 0.61 10.75
N ASN A 18 2.91 0.37 11.90
CA ASN A 18 2.17 0.03 13.11
C ASN A 18 1.49 1.29 13.68
N GLN A 19 0.24 1.16 14.09
CA GLN A 19 -0.57 2.29 14.55
C GLN A 19 -0.01 3.01 15.79
N ASP A 20 0.75 2.29 16.63
CA ASP A 20 1.31 2.80 17.87
C ASP A 20 2.65 3.51 17.70
N MET A 21 3.29 3.39 16.53
CA MET A 21 4.51 4.13 16.23
C MET A 21 4.24 5.63 16.29
N THR A 22 5.25 6.37 16.74
CA THR A 22 5.31 7.81 16.63
C THR A 22 5.84 8.23 15.26
N ILE A 23 5.57 9.47 14.85
CA ILE A 23 6.17 10.06 13.64
C ILE A 23 7.69 9.94 13.68
N LYS A 24 8.30 10.17 14.85
CA LYS A 24 9.74 10.05 15.04
C LYS A 24 10.24 8.64 14.73
N GLU A 25 9.63 7.62 15.32
CA GLU A 25 10.03 6.22 15.08
C GLU A 25 9.89 5.85 13.59
N VAL A 26 8.81 6.30 12.93
CA VAL A 26 8.64 6.08 11.49
C VAL A 26 9.73 6.75 10.67
N LEU A 27 10.13 7.97 10.97
CA LEU A 27 11.17 8.68 10.22
C LEU A 27 12.60 8.23 10.56
N ASP A 28 12.81 7.71 11.76
CA ASP A 28 14.07 7.08 12.16
C ASP A 28 14.24 5.71 11.46
N GLU A 29 13.15 4.93 11.34
CA GLU A 29 13.14 3.63 10.65
C GLU A 29 13.15 3.77 9.12
N TYR A 30 12.40 4.75 8.60
CA TYR A 30 12.29 5.06 7.18
C TYR A 30 12.76 6.49 6.89
N PRO A 31 14.09 6.72 6.77
CA PRO A 31 14.63 8.06 6.49
C PRO A 31 14.08 8.69 5.21
N VAL A 32 13.66 7.84 4.26
CA VAL A 32 13.00 8.26 3.02
C VAL A 32 11.65 7.54 2.91
N LEU A 33 10.57 8.26 3.16
CA LEU A 33 9.22 7.76 2.93
C LEU A 33 8.92 7.81 1.42
N ARG A 34 9.07 6.67 0.74
CA ARG A 34 8.91 6.57 -0.72
C ARG A 34 7.45 6.61 -1.15
N PHE A 35 6.59 5.93 -0.41
CA PHE A 35 5.19 5.75 -0.79
C PHE A 35 4.32 6.91 -0.31
N SER A 36 3.43 7.39 -1.18
CA SER A 36 2.48 8.45 -0.85
C SER A 36 1.41 7.99 0.16
N ARG A 37 1.07 6.71 0.14
CA ARG A 37 0.07 6.06 1.00
C ARG A 37 0.66 4.79 1.59
N MET A 38 0.48 4.61 2.89
CA MET A 38 0.98 3.44 3.62
C MET A 38 -0.15 2.84 4.46
N PRO A 39 -0.43 1.53 4.34
CA PRO A 39 -1.36 0.85 5.24
C PRO A 39 -0.95 0.98 6.69
N VAL A 40 -1.93 1.00 7.59
CA VAL A 40 -1.72 1.01 9.03
C VAL A 40 -2.31 -0.25 9.64
N PHE A 41 -1.54 -0.95 10.46
CA PHE A 41 -1.96 -2.16 11.15
C PHE A 41 -1.88 -2.04 12.67
N ASP A 42 -2.60 -2.90 13.39
CA ASP A 42 -2.53 -3.02 14.85
C ASP A 42 -1.52 -4.09 15.27
N GLU A 43 -1.93 -5.36 15.24
CA GLU A 43 -1.09 -6.49 15.70
C GLU A 43 -0.25 -7.09 14.57
N SER A 44 -0.81 -7.18 13.36
CA SER A 44 -0.21 -7.83 12.20
C SER A 44 -0.60 -7.12 10.91
N VAL A 45 0.29 -7.15 9.92
CA VAL A 45 0.02 -6.68 8.55
C VAL A 45 -1.16 -7.40 7.87
N ASP A 46 -1.57 -8.56 8.39
CA ASP A 46 -2.79 -9.24 7.96
C ASP A 46 -4.06 -8.44 8.30
N ASP A 47 -4.01 -7.61 9.34
CA ASP A 47 -5.14 -6.84 9.90
C ASP A 47 -4.94 -5.32 9.72
N ILE A 48 -5.09 -4.86 8.48
CA ILE A 48 -5.02 -3.44 8.14
C ILE A 48 -6.26 -2.70 8.64
N GLN A 49 -6.05 -1.65 9.44
CA GLN A 49 -7.10 -0.81 10.02
C GLN A 49 -7.41 0.42 9.17
N GLY A 50 -6.46 0.85 8.34
CA GLY A 50 -6.61 2.06 7.54
C GLY A 50 -5.36 2.40 6.74
N VAL A 51 -5.26 3.66 6.34
CA VAL A 51 -4.16 4.18 5.54
C VAL A 51 -3.73 5.56 6.04
N VAL A 52 -2.44 5.86 5.97
CA VAL A 52 -1.90 7.20 6.22
C VAL A 52 -1.30 7.79 4.96
N ILE A 53 -1.34 9.12 4.87
CA ILE A 53 -0.77 9.86 3.74
C ILE A 53 0.55 10.47 4.20
N ARG A 54 1.63 10.15 3.48
CA ARG A 54 3.00 10.62 3.78
C ARG A 54 3.07 12.13 4.02
N SER A 55 2.43 12.92 3.17
CA SER A 55 2.48 14.39 3.27
C SER A 55 1.92 14.91 4.59
N GLU A 56 0.94 14.23 5.21
CA GLU A 56 0.39 14.62 6.50
C GLU A 56 1.35 14.34 7.65
N LEU A 57 2.06 13.21 7.61
CA LEU A 57 3.12 12.89 8.56
C LEU A 57 4.27 13.90 8.47
N LEU A 58 4.70 14.25 7.25
CA LEU A 58 5.76 15.23 7.03
C LEU A 58 5.36 16.64 7.46
N VAL A 59 4.10 17.05 7.25
CA VAL A 59 3.58 18.33 7.73
C VAL A 59 3.58 18.36 9.26
N ALA A 60 3.16 17.29 9.94
CA ALA A 60 3.18 17.21 11.40
C ALA A 60 4.62 17.23 11.94
N ALA A 61 5.54 16.48 11.33
CA ALA A 61 6.97 16.52 11.64
C ALA A 61 7.54 17.96 11.53
N SER A 62 7.19 18.69 10.46
CA SER A 62 7.64 20.09 10.28
C SER A 62 7.11 21.07 11.33
N ARG A 63 6.12 20.67 12.12
CA ARG A 63 5.54 21.43 13.24
C ARG A 63 6.05 20.97 14.61
N ASP A 64 7.09 20.15 14.62
CA ASP A 64 7.66 19.52 15.81
C ASP A 64 6.72 18.58 16.57
N GLU A 65 5.71 18.01 15.88
CA GLU A 65 4.74 17.09 16.47
C GLU A 65 5.24 15.63 16.50
N TRP A 66 6.52 15.43 16.82
CA TRP A 66 7.25 14.16 16.67
C TRP A 66 6.66 12.97 17.43
N ASP A 67 6.06 13.23 18.59
CA ASP A 67 5.54 12.19 19.51
C ASP A 67 4.10 11.77 19.19
N ARG A 68 3.46 12.36 18.17
CA ARG A 68 2.12 11.95 17.75
C ARG A 68 2.14 10.57 17.12
N ARG A 69 1.11 9.78 17.41
CA ARG A 69 1.00 8.40 16.94
C ARG A 69 0.44 8.32 15.52
N ILE A 70 0.84 7.29 14.78
CA ILE A 70 0.35 7.02 13.42
C ILE A 70 -1.18 6.86 13.39
N MET A 71 -1.77 6.24 14.42
CA MET A 71 -3.24 6.11 14.54
C MET A 71 -4.00 7.44 14.45
N GLU A 72 -3.38 8.57 14.83
CA GLU A 72 -4.02 9.89 14.79
C GLU A 72 -4.15 10.46 13.38
N PHE A 73 -3.39 9.92 12.42
CA PHE A 73 -3.40 10.32 11.01
C PHE A 73 -4.15 9.31 10.14
N MET A 74 -4.58 8.20 10.73
CA MET A 74 -5.21 7.09 10.02
C MET A 74 -6.54 7.52 9.40
N LYS A 75 -6.70 7.18 8.13
CA LYS A 75 -7.92 7.39 7.36
C LYS A 75 -8.56 6.05 7.01
N PRO A 76 -9.88 6.02 6.79
CA PRO A 76 -10.54 4.85 6.25
C PRO A 76 -9.90 4.41 4.93
N VAL A 77 -9.84 3.10 4.72
CA VAL A 77 -9.36 2.48 3.48
C VAL A 77 -10.46 1.58 2.91
N GLU A 78 -10.53 1.48 1.59
CA GLU A 78 -11.44 0.56 0.91
C GLU A 78 -10.81 -0.84 0.85
N PHE A 79 -11.65 -1.87 0.93
CA PHE A 79 -11.25 -3.26 0.84
C PHE A 79 -11.84 -3.91 -0.40
N ILE A 80 -11.04 -4.72 -1.07
CA ILE A 80 -11.42 -5.45 -2.28
C ILE A 80 -11.02 -6.92 -2.11
N SER A 81 -11.83 -7.84 -2.62
CA SER A 81 -11.55 -9.28 -2.61
C SER A 81 -10.58 -9.68 -3.73
N THR A 82 -9.70 -10.64 -3.47
CA THR A 82 -8.85 -11.29 -4.49
C THR A 82 -9.64 -11.88 -5.67
N THR A 83 -10.93 -12.21 -5.47
CA THR A 83 -11.80 -12.78 -6.50
C THR A 83 -12.39 -11.74 -7.47
N GLN A 84 -12.19 -10.45 -7.22
CA GLN A 84 -12.70 -9.38 -8.08
C GLN A 84 -11.76 -9.08 -9.25
N SER A 85 -12.28 -8.38 -10.25
CA SER A 85 -11.55 -7.98 -11.44
C SER A 85 -11.04 -6.55 -11.39
N VAL A 86 -10.06 -6.27 -12.24
CA VAL A 86 -9.51 -4.91 -12.46
C VAL A 86 -10.61 -3.92 -12.88
N ASP A 87 -11.54 -4.35 -13.73
CA ASP A 87 -12.67 -3.53 -14.17
C ASP A 87 -13.56 -3.12 -12.98
N THR A 88 -13.85 -4.07 -12.08
CA THR A 88 -14.62 -3.81 -10.85
C THR A 88 -13.86 -2.88 -9.90
N ALA A 89 -12.54 -3.02 -9.80
CA ALA A 89 -11.70 -2.15 -8.99
C ALA A 89 -11.66 -0.71 -9.54
N LEU A 90 -11.62 -0.54 -10.87
CA LEU A 90 -11.70 0.78 -11.50
C LEU A 90 -13.01 1.48 -11.16
N ASP A 91 -14.14 0.78 -11.31
CA ASP A 91 -15.46 1.32 -10.98
C ASP A 91 -15.53 1.77 -9.51
N LEU A 92 -15.02 0.93 -8.58
CA LEU A 92 -14.92 1.28 -7.17
C LEU A 92 -14.11 2.58 -6.96
N PHE A 93 -12.93 2.69 -7.56
CA PHE A 93 -12.08 3.87 -7.40
C PHE A 93 -12.74 5.14 -7.95
N LEU A 94 -13.40 5.06 -9.10
CA LEU A 94 -14.11 6.19 -9.71
C LEU A 94 -15.33 6.62 -8.87
N GLU A 95 -16.14 5.66 -8.42
CA GLU A 95 -17.34 5.93 -7.62
C GLU A 95 -17.00 6.51 -6.24
N ARG A 96 -16.01 5.92 -5.57
CA ARG A 96 -15.59 6.30 -4.22
C ARG A 96 -14.61 7.47 -4.20
N ARG A 97 -14.08 7.86 -5.37
CA ARG A 97 -13.01 8.87 -5.52
C ARG A 97 -11.80 8.53 -4.66
N GLN A 98 -11.46 7.26 -4.62
CA GLN A 98 -10.30 6.70 -3.91
C GLN A 98 -9.28 6.20 -4.94
N GLN A 99 -8.01 6.10 -4.53
CA GLN A 99 -6.91 5.67 -5.41
C GLN A 99 -6.12 4.50 -4.82
N PHE A 100 -6.59 3.95 -3.70
CA PHE A 100 -5.88 2.95 -2.92
C PHE A 100 -6.89 2.02 -2.24
N ALA A 101 -6.64 0.73 -2.32
CA ALA A 101 -7.42 -0.28 -1.62
C ALA A 101 -6.52 -1.38 -1.08
N VAL A 102 -6.97 -2.01 0.00
CA VAL A 102 -6.38 -3.23 0.55
C VAL A 102 -7.06 -4.43 -0.09
N VAL A 103 -6.27 -5.38 -0.56
CA VAL A 103 -6.78 -6.63 -1.15
C VAL A 103 -6.82 -7.70 -0.07
N GLN A 104 -7.99 -8.32 0.13
CA GLN A 104 -8.22 -9.37 1.12
C GLN A 104 -8.51 -10.72 0.47
N ASP A 105 -8.04 -11.80 1.12
CA ASP A 105 -8.42 -13.17 0.79
C ASP A 105 -9.78 -13.56 1.39
N GLU A 106 -10.24 -14.79 1.11
CA GLU A 106 -11.51 -15.31 1.62
C GLU A 106 -11.57 -15.49 3.14
N PHE A 107 -10.43 -15.42 3.84
CA PHE A 107 -10.34 -15.50 5.29
C PHE A 107 -10.27 -14.12 5.96
N GLY A 108 -10.27 -13.05 5.16
CA GLY A 108 -10.17 -11.66 5.62
C GLY A 108 -8.73 -11.20 5.86
N GLY A 109 -7.73 -12.02 5.53
CA GLY A 109 -6.33 -11.66 5.63
C GLY A 109 -5.91 -10.76 4.48
N THR A 110 -4.96 -9.86 4.74
CA THR A 110 -4.40 -8.99 3.71
C THR A 110 -3.54 -9.81 2.74
N SER A 111 -3.92 -9.81 1.46
CA SER A 111 -3.17 -10.40 0.35
C SER A 111 -2.20 -9.41 -0.30
N GLY A 112 -2.53 -8.12 -0.26
CA GLY A 112 -1.75 -7.06 -0.87
C GLY A 112 -2.49 -5.74 -0.91
N ILE A 113 -2.05 -4.85 -1.78
CA ILE A 113 -2.70 -3.56 -2.03
C ILE A 113 -2.90 -3.37 -3.53
N LEU A 114 -3.85 -2.52 -3.90
CA LEU A 114 -4.11 -2.14 -5.28
C LEU A 114 -4.24 -0.61 -5.35
N THR A 115 -3.58 -0.01 -6.33
CA THR A 115 -3.69 1.42 -6.61
C THR A 115 -4.46 1.69 -7.89
N MET A 116 -4.91 2.93 -8.06
CA MET A 116 -5.48 3.37 -9.35
C MET A 116 -4.43 3.34 -10.47
N GLU A 117 -3.15 3.53 -10.15
CA GLU A 117 -2.04 3.45 -11.11
C GLU A 117 -1.94 2.01 -11.66
N ASP A 118 -1.87 1.00 -10.79
CA ASP A 118 -1.84 -0.43 -11.19
C ASP A 118 -2.99 -0.80 -12.15
N VAL A 119 -4.19 -0.29 -11.85
CA VAL A 119 -5.41 -0.53 -12.66
C VAL A 119 -5.27 0.11 -14.03
N LEU A 120 -4.81 1.36 -14.09
CA LEU A 120 -4.65 2.10 -15.35
C LEU A 120 -3.53 1.50 -16.20
N GLU A 121 -2.39 1.18 -15.61
CA GLU A 121 -1.27 0.51 -16.28
C GLU A 121 -1.72 -0.80 -16.95
N THR A 122 -2.47 -1.60 -16.20
CA THR A 122 -3.00 -2.87 -16.71
C THR A 122 -3.94 -2.67 -17.90
N LEU A 123 -4.79 -1.64 -17.85
CA LEU A 123 -5.74 -1.35 -18.93
C LEU A 123 -5.07 -0.70 -20.15
N LEU A 124 -4.00 0.08 -19.95
CA LEU A 124 -3.22 0.70 -21.01
C LEU A 124 -2.21 -0.27 -21.64
N GLY A 125 -1.75 -1.28 -20.87
CA GLY A 125 -0.69 -2.21 -21.27
C GLY A 125 0.71 -1.59 -21.24
N GLU A 126 0.89 -0.46 -20.56
CA GLU A 126 2.14 0.26 -20.40
C GLU A 126 2.30 0.70 -18.94
N GLU A 127 3.53 0.69 -18.45
CA GLU A 127 3.89 1.07 -17.09
C GLU A 127 3.95 2.60 -16.93
N ILE A 128 3.49 3.12 -15.80
CA ILE A 128 3.51 4.56 -15.47
C ILE A 128 4.61 4.78 -14.44
N VAL A 129 5.84 4.97 -14.92
CA VAL A 129 7.01 5.21 -14.07
C VAL A 129 7.09 6.69 -13.69
N ASP A 130 7.08 7.00 -12.39
CA ASP A 130 7.38 8.34 -11.88
C ASP A 130 8.91 8.56 -11.87
N GLU A 131 9.35 9.82 -11.99
CA GLU A 131 10.77 10.19 -11.97
C GLU A 131 11.46 9.83 -10.64
N LEU A 132 10.69 9.51 -9.59
CA LEU A 132 11.16 9.18 -8.25
C LEU A 132 11.18 7.67 -7.95
N ASP A 133 10.70 6.83 -8.86
CA ASP A 133 10.65 5.38 -8.66
C ASP A 133 12.06 4.77 -8.80
N GLU A 134 12.48 4.03 -7.79
CA GLU A 134 13.74 3.26 -7.82
C GLU A 134 13.53 1.82 -8.31
N VAL A 135 12.29 1.35 -8.26
CA VAL A 135 11.85 0.03 -8.69
C VAL A 135 10.64 0.27 -9.59
N ASP A 136 10.74 -0.14 -10.84
CA ASP A 136 9.68 0.04 -11.82
C ASP A 136 8.49 -0.88 -11.47
N ASP A 137 8.71 -2.19 -11.31
CA ASP A 137 7.66 -3.17 -10.97
C ASP A 137 7.85 -3.79 -9.57
N MET A 138 7.00 -3.40 -8.62
CA MET A 138 6.97 -3.98 -7.26
C MET A 138 6.62 -5.48 -7.23
N ARG A 139 5.92 -6.00 -8.25
CA ARG A 139 5.62 -7.43 -8.37
C ARG A 139 6.85 -8.22 -8.80
N GLU A 140 7.72 -7.64 -9.62
CA GLU A 140 9.01 -8.24 -9.97
C GLU A 140 9.90 -8.34 -8.72
N LEU A 141 10.01 -7.27 -7.94
CA LEU A 141 10.72 -7.26 -6.66
C LEU A 141 10.21 -8.37 -5.72
N ALA A 142 8.89 -8.56 -5.63
CA ALA A 142 8.30 -9.61 -4.81
C ALA A 142 8.71 -11.03 -5.27
N ARG A 143 8.81 -11.26 -6.59
CA ARG A 143 9.26 -12.55 -7.15
C ARG A 143 10.73 -12.80 -6.84
N GLU A 144 11.58 -11.76 -6.95
CA GLU A 144 13.00 -11.87 -6.60
C GLU A 144 13.20 -12.24 -5.13
N GLN A 145 12.49 -11.59 -4.21
CA GLN A 145 12.56 -11.90 -2.78
C GLN A 145 12.04 -13.30 -2.44
N ALA A 146 10.99 -13.77 -3.13
CA ALA A 146 10.51 -15.14 -2.97
C ALA A 146 11.55 -16.16 -3.43
N SER A 147 12.24 -15.91 -4.55
CA SER A 147 13.26 -16.81 -5.08
C SER A 147 14.54 -16.85 -4.25
N SER A 148 14.95 -15.73 -3.65
CA SER A 148 16.16 -15.66 -2.82
C SER A 148 15.97 -16.29 -1.44
N GLY A 149 14.75 -16.27 -0.90
CA GLY A 149 14.41 -16.98 0.34
C GLY A 149 14.38 -18.51 0.22
N GLU A 150 14.36 -19.07 -0.99
CA GLU A 150 14.43 -20.52 -1.23
C GLU A 150 15.88 -21.06 -1.30
N GLU A 151 16.89 -20.18 -1.42
CA GLU A 151 18.31 -20.55 -1.54
C GLU A 151 19.08 -20.53 -0.20
N GLU A 152 18.44 -20.17 0.93
CA GLU A 152 19.02 -20.16 2.28
C GLU A 152 18.63 -21.35 3.18
#